data_AF-A0A3M2LLZ2-F1
#
_entry.id   AF-A0A3M2LLZ2-F1
#
_cell.length_a   1.000
_cell.length_b   1.000
_cell.length_c   1.000
_cell.angle_alpha   90.00
_cell.angle_beta   90.00
_cell.angle_gamma   90.00
#
_symmetry.space_group_name_H-M   'P 1'
#
loop_
_entity.id
_entity.type
_entity.pdbx_description
1 polymer ?
#
loop_
_entity_poly.entity_id
_entity_poly.type
_entity_poly.pdbx_seq_one_letter_code
_entity_poly.pdbx_strand_id
1 'polypeptide(L)'
;MKISRMKALVLGSVAVVVAGVAVGIAYLAFWDTKELRYRSQNALRNGIARVGGEELAHRGVSLDSTLNCADSPGWTKRKMRVTCTSSTSDHRQVQIIGAGEDATQDQYYTILVDGRPLVQNATCLGADCRKKS
;
A
#
# COMPACT_ATOMS: atom_id res chain seq x y z
N MET A 1 45.76 -12.67 -44.18
CA MET A 1 44.72 -12.52 -43.14
C MET A 1 43.58 -13.50 -43.45
N LYS A 2 43.55 -14.69 -42.81
CA LYS A 2 42.51 -15.71 -43.01
C LYS A 2 41.81 -15.91 -41.68
N ILE A 3 40.75 -15.14 -41.46
CA ILE A 3 39.90 -15.27 -40.28
C ILE A 3 39.09 -16.55 -40.46
N SER A 4 39.53 -17.60 -39.76
CA SER A 4 38.90 -18.92 -39.78
C SER A 4 37.52 -18.84 -39.14
N ARG A 5 36.50 -19.16 -39.96
CA ARG A 5 35.06 -19.02 -39.67
C ARG A 5 34.58 -19.84 -38.45
N MET A 6 35.40 -20.74 -37.91
CA MET A 6 35.05 -21.60 -36.77
C MET A 6 35.00 -20.88 -35.42
N LYS A 7 35.68 -19.75 -35.24
CA LYS A 7 35.67 -19.03 -33.94
C LYS A 7 34.44 -18.15 -33.72
N ALA A 8 33.69 -17.84 -34.76
CA ALA A 8 32.52 -16.95 -34.67
C ALA A 8 31.28 -17.64 -34.06
N LEU A 9 31.22 -18.98 -34.11
CA LEU A 9 30.04 -19.74 -33.68
C LEU A 9 30.00 -19.97 -32.15
N VAL A 10 31.16 -20.05 -31.50
CA VAL A 10 31.25 -20.28 -30.04
C VAL A 10 31.07 -18.99 -29.22
N LEU A 11 31.42 -17.83 -29.79
CA LEU A 11 31.19 -16.52 -29.15
C LEU A 11 29.74 -16.04 -29.25
N GLY A 12 28.98 -16.53 -30.24
CA GLY A 12 27.56 -16.17 -30.40
C GLY A 12 26.64 -16.83 -29.37
N SER A 13 27.03 -17.97 -28.80
CA SER A 13 26.17 -18.76 -27.90
C SER A 13 26.18 -18.25 -26.45
N VAL A 14 27.30 -17.68 -25.99
CA VAL A 14 27.42 -17.17 -24.61
C VAL A 14 26.67 -15.84 -24.44
N ALA A 15 26.67 -14.99 -25.48
CA ALA A 15 25.96 -13.70 -25.45
C ALA A 15 24.43 -13.87 -25.33
N VAL A 16 23.86 -14.91 -25.95
CA VAL A 16 22.41 -15.16 -25.96
C VAL A 16 21.92 -15.63 -24.58
N VAL A 17 22.70 -16.44 -23.86
CA VAL A 17 22.32 -16.92 -22.52
C VAL A 17 22.39 -15.79 -21.49
N VAL A 18 23.42 -14.94 -21.55
CA VAL A 18 23.55 -13.78 -20.64
C VAL A 18 22.44 -12.75 -20.90
N ALA A 19 22.09 -12.50 -22.17
CA ALA A 19 20.98 -11.62 -22.52
C ALA A 19 19.61 -12.17 -22.08
N GLY A 20 19.38 -13.48 -22.22
CA GLY A 20 18.13 -14.12 -21.78
C GLY A 20 17.91 -14.07 -20.27
N VAL A 21 18.98 -14.22 -19.48
CA VAL A 21 18.91 -14.13 -18.01
C VAL A 21 18.67 -12.69 -17.55
N ALA A 22 19.32 -11.69 -18.18
CA ALA A 22 19.12 -10.28 -17.83
C ALA A 22 17.68 -9.80 -18.10
N VAL A 23 17.07 -10.23 -19.21
CA VAL A 23 15.67 -9.90 -19.52
C VAL A 23 14.71 -10.60 -18.55
N GLY A 24 14.98 -11.85 -18.17
CA GLY A 24 14.17 -12.59 -17.20
C GLY A 24 14.18 -11.99 -15.79
N ILE A 25 15.34 -11.54 -15.31
CA ILE A 25 15.48 -10.92 -13.98
C ILE A 25 14.82 -9.53 -13.97
N ALA A 26 14.96 -8.75 -15.04
CA ALA A 26 14.27 -7.46 -15.17
C ALA A 26 12.75 -7.65 -15.14
N TYR A 27 12.22 -8.64 -15.84
CA TYR A 27 10.77 -8.89 -15.90
C TYR A 27 10.17 -9.23 -14.53
N LEU A 28 10.89 -9.98 -13.69
CA LEU A 28 10.47 -10.29 -12.32
C LEU A 28 10.62 -9.11 -11.36
N ALA A 29 11.60 -8.22 -11.59
CA ALA A 29 11.78 -7.01 -10.79
C ALA A 29 10.70 -5.94 -11.06
N PHE A 30 10.02 -5.99 -12.22
CA PHE A 30 8.91 -5.08 -12.55
C PHE A 30 7.55 -5.56 -12.06
N TRP A 31 7.42 -6.82 -11.65
CA TRP A 31 6.22 -7.32 -10.98
C TRP A 31 6.37 -7.14 -9.49
N ASP A 32 6.29 -5.88 -9.05
CA ASP A 32 5.97 -5.55 -7.67
C ASP A 32 4.62 -6.23 -7.38
N THR A 33 4.67 -7.40 -6.74
CA THR A 33 3.48 -8.16 -6.34
C THR A 33 2.75 -7.33 -5.30
N LYS A 34 1.91 -6.42 -5.79
CA LYS A 34 1.05 -5.58 -4.98
C LYS A 34 0.10 -6.52 -4.25
N GLU A 35 0.33 -6.72 -2.97
CA GLU A 35 -0.58 -7.45 -2.10
C GLU A 35 -1.37 -6.45 -1.24
N LEU A 36 -2.65 -6.77 -1.01
CA LEU A 36 -3.45 -6.10 0.00
C LEU A 36 -2.77 -6.16 1.36
N ARG A 37 -2.59 -4.99 1.96
CA ARG A 37 -2.01 -4.88 3.31
C ARG A 37 -2.85 -5.63 4.33
N TYR A 38 -4.17 -5.51 4.23
CA TYR A 38 -5.10 -6.24 5.08
C TYR A 38 -5.96 -7.14 4.21
N ARG A 39 -5.83 -8.46 4.40
CA ARG A 39 -6.52 -9.47 3.58
C ARG A 39 -7.99 -9.71 3.95
N SER A 40 -8.49 -9.06 5.01
CA SER A 40 -9.87 -9.23 5.45
C SER A 40 -10.46 -7.94 6.02
N GLN A 41 -11.78 -7.83 5.98
CA GLN A 41 -12.53 -6.69 6.53
C GLN A 41 -12.20 -6.45 8.01
N ASN A 42 -12.12 -7.51 8.82
CA ASN A 42 -11.76 -7.39 10.23
C ASN A 42 -10.30 -6.95 10.43
N ALA A 43 -9.38 -7.44 9.60
CA ALA A 43 -7.99 -7.00 9.64
C ALA A 43 -7.85 -5.52 9.25
N LEU A 44 -8.58 -5.07 8.22
CA LEU A 44 -8.64 -3.66 7.82
C LEU A 44 -9.16 -2.80 8.97
N ARG A 45 -10.27 -3.20 9.60
CA ARG A 45 -10.90 -2.46 10.69
C ARG A 45 -9.98 -2.28 11.89
N ASN A 46 -9.43 -3.38 12.39
CA ASN A 46 -8.54 -3.35 13.56
C ASN A 46 -7.20 -2.69 13.24
N GLY A 47 -6.71 -2.90 12.02
CA GLY A 47 -5.50 -2.28 11.51
C GLY A 47 -5.61 -0.76 11.51
N ILE A 48 -6.67 -0.21 10.90
CA ILE A 48 -6.92 1.24 10.85
C ILE A 48 -7.13 1.82 12.24
N ALA A 49 -7.88 1.16 13.13
CA ALA A 49 -8.08 1.63 14.51
C ALA A 49 -6.73 1.92 15.20
N ARG A 50 -5.73 1.06 14.97
CA ARG A 50 -4.39 1.23 15.52
C ARG A 50 -3.54 2.24 14.74
N VAL A 51 -3.28 1.98 13.45
CA VAL A 51 -2.33 2.80 12.67
C VAL A 51 -2.86 4.19 12.35
N GLY A 52 -4.19 4.36 12.31
CA GLY A 52 -4.82 5.67 12.13
C GLY A 52 -4.60 6.58 13.33
N GLY A 53 -4.69 6.03 14.55
CA GLY A 53 -4.36 6.77 15.78
C GLY A 53 -2.89 7.16 15.84
N GLU A 54 -1.98 6.24 15.47
CA GLU A 54 -0.55 6.52 15.37
C GLU A 54 -0.24 7.62 14.34
N GLU A 55 -0.88 7.59 13.16
CA GLU A 55 -0.70 8.61 12.12
C GLU A 55 -1.18 9.99 12.60
N LEU A 56 -2.34 10.05 13.27
CA LEU A 56 -2.88 11.28 13.84
C LEU A 56 -1.96 11.86 14.91
N ALA A 57 -1.51 11.03 15.86
CA ALA A 57 -0.60 11.45 16.92
C ALA A 57 0.73 11.98 16.34
N HIS A 58 1.27 11.30 15.33
CA HIS A 58 2.49 11.76 14.65
C HIS A 58 2.32 13.12 13.96
N ARG A 59 1.11 13.43 13.49
CA ARG A 59 0.76 14.71 12.87
C ARG A 59 0.30 15.78 13.88
N GLY A 60 0.45 15.52 15.18
CA GLY A 60 0.08 16.45 16.24
C GLY A 60 -1.42 16.52 16.54
N VAL A 61 -2.21 15.56 16.07
CA VAL A 61 -3.64 15.47 16.35
C VAL A 61 -3.86 14.52 17.53
N SER A 62 -4.20 15.09 18.69
CA SER A 62 -4.53 14.34 19.89
C SER A 62 -6.01 13.99 19.92
N LEU A 63 -6.31 12.70 20.05
CA LEU A 63 -7.67 12.19 20.19
C LEU A 63 -8.12 12.23 21.65
N ASP A 64 -9.38 12.57 21.88
CA ASP A 64 -10.04 12.54 23.18
C ASP A 64 -10.39 11.10 23.60
N SER A 65 -10.60 10.22 22.61
CA SER A 65 -10.84 8.80 22.82
C SER A 65 -10.28 7.95 21.68
N THR A 66 -10.17 6.64 21.92
CA THR A 66 -9.77 5.68 20.88
C THR A 66 -10.73 5.73 19.69
N LEU A 67 -10.21 5.48 18.48
CA LEU A 67 -11.03 5.43 17.27
C LEU A 67 -12.12 4.34 17.37
N ASN A 68 -13.36 4.73 17.11
CA ASN A 68 -14.47 3.80 16.95
C ASN A 68 -14.62 3.43 15.47
N CYS A 69 -14.39 2.18 15.12
CA CYS A 69 -14.35 1.72 13.74
C CYS A 69 -15.51 0.77 13.42
N ALA A 70 -16.19 1.04 12.30
CA ALA A 70 -17.27 0.21 11.79
C ALA A 70 -17.10 -0.05 10.30
N ASP A 71 -17.75 -1.11 9.82
CA ASP A 71 -17.80 -1.43 8.40
C ASP A 71 -18.70 -0.41 7.69
N SER A 72 -18.23 0.14 6.57
CA SER A 72 -18.98 1.18 5.84
C SER A 72 -19.90 0.57 4.78
N PRO A 73 -20.99 1.25 4.39
CA PRO A 73 -21.86 0.80 3.31
C PRO A 73 -21.09 0.44 2.03
N GLY A 74 -21.50 -0.64 1.36
CA GLY A 74 -20.86 -1.15 0.15
C GLY A 74 -19.65 -2.06 0.40
N TRP A 75 -19.37 -2.45 1.65
CA TRP A 75 -18.40 -3.51 1.93
C TRP A 75 -18.92 -4.87 1.46
N THR A 76 -18.04 -5.69 0.91
CA THR A 76 -18.29 -7.06 0.43
C THR A 76 -17.03 -7.91 0.65
N LYS A 77 -17.08 -9.19 0.29
CA LYS A 77 -15.90 -10.06 0.32
C LYS A 77 -14.75 -9.59 -0.59
N ARG A 78 -15.05 -8.85 -1.67
CA ARG A 78 -14.06 -8.36 -2.65
C ARG A 78 -13.69 -6.89 -2.47
N LYS A 79 -14.54 -6.12 -1.80
CA LYS A 79 -14.38 -4.67 -1.55
C LYS A 79 -14.52 -4.41 -0.08
N MET A 80 -13.43 -4.10 0.59
CA MET A 80 -13.42 -3.76 1.99
C MET A 80 -13.61 -2.25 2.17
N ARG A 81 -14.40 -1.85 3.16
CA ARG A 81 -14.65 -0.44 3.49
C ARG A 81 -14.83 -0.29 4.98
N VAL A 82 -14.06 0.60 5.59
CA VAL A 82 -14.13 0.91 7.02
C VAL A 82 -14.19 2.41 7.20
N THR A 83 -15.02 2.84 8.14
CA THR A 83 -15.03 4.20 8.64
C THR A 83 -14.72 4.15 10.12
N CYS A 84 -13.67 4.86 10.54
CA CYS A 84 -13.38 5.11 11.93
C CYS A 84 -13.67 6.57 12.28
N THR A 85 -14.23 6.82 13.46
CA THR A 85 -14.49 8.17 13.94
C THR A 85 -13.98 8.35 15.37
N SER A 86 -13.64 9.59 15.70
CA SER A 86 -13.37 10.04 17.07
C SER A 86 -13.52 11.57 17.12
N SER A 87 -13.24 12.15 18.28
CA SER A 87 -13.05 13.59 18.49
C SER A 87 -11.62 13.84 18.92
N THR A 88 -11.09 15.00 18.55
CA THR A 88 -9.85 15.52 19.13
C THR A 88 -10.11 16.13 20.50
N SER A 89 -9.04 16.38 21.26
CA SER A 89 -9.10 17.09 22.54
C SER A 89 -9.63 18.53 22.43
N ASP A 90 -9.58 19.12 21.23
CA ASP A 90 -10.18 20.43 20.91
C ASP A 90 -11.55 20.31 20.21
N HIS A 91 -12.24 19.18 20.41
CA HIS A 91 -13.61 18.89 19.95
C HIS A 91 -13.82 18.90 18.43
N ARG A 92 -12.76 18.78 17.63
CA ARG A 92 -12.87 18.59 16.19
C ARG A 92 -13.20 17.14 15.86
N GLN A 93 -14.11 16.94 14.92
CA GLN A 93 -14.46 15.60 14.47
C GLN A 93 -13.33 14.99 13.63
N VAL A 94 -12.95 13.76 13.93
CA VAL A 94 -11.99 12.98 13.15
C VAL A 94 -12.74 11.86 12.43
N GLN A 95 -12.44 11.68 11.15
CA GLN A 95 -12.92 10.56 10.36
C GLN A 95 -11.77 9.94 9.58
N ILE A 96 -11.61 8.63 9.67
CA ILE A 96 -10.68 7.87 8.85
C ILE A 96 -11.48 6.93 7.97
N ILE A 97 -11.25 6.99 6.67
CA ILE A 97 -11.86 6.12 5.68
C ILE A 97 -10.76 5.22 5.14
N GLY A 98 -10.97 3.91 5.25
CA GLY A 98 -10.13 2.92 4.59
C GLY A 98 -10.92 2.13 3.57
N ALA A 99 -10.30 1.89 2.42
CA ALA A 99 -10.85 1.05 1.38
C ALA A 99 -9.80 0.06 0.88
N GLY A 100 -10.22 -1.15 0.54
CA GLY A 100 -9.39 -2.15 -0.11
C GLY A 100 -10.15 -2.91 -1.18
N GLU A 101 -9.49 -3.26 -2.29
CA GLU A 101 -10.10 -4.00 -3.40
C GLU A 101 -9.24 -5.22 -3.76
N ASP A 102 -9.83 -6.40 -3.66
CA ASP A 102 -9.16 -7.68 -3.91
C ASP A 102 -8.79 -7.89 -5.38
N ALA A 103 -9.58 -7.35 -6.32
CA ALA A 103 -9.29 -7.49 -7.74
C ALA A 103 -8.02 -6.76 -8.17
N THR A 104 -7.76 -5.57 -7.63
CA THR A 104 -6.60 -4.73 -7.98
C THR A 104 -5.49 -4.81 -6.94
N GLN A 105 -5.75 -5.47 -5.81
CA GLN A 105 -4.91 -5.47 -4.62
C GLN A 105 -4.60 -4.05 -4.10
N ASP A 106 -5.52 -3.11 -4.37
CA ASP A 106 -5.37 -1.73 -3.96
C ASP A 106 -5.86 -1.51 -2.54
N GLN A 107 -5.18 -0.63 -1.84
CA GLN A 107 -5.63 -0.18 -0.53
C GLN A 107 -5.36 1.31 -0.36
N TYR A 108 -6.38 2.05 0.08
CA TYR A 108 -6.34 3.50 0.20
C TYR A 108 -6.88 3.96 1.54
N TYR A 109 -6.32 5.05 2.03
CA TYR A 109 -6.72 5.67 3.29
C TYR A 109 -6.84 7.18 3.13
N THR A 110 -7.89 7.73 3.74
CA THR A 110 -8.13 9.17 3.84
C THR A 110 -8.46 9.49 5.29
N ILE A 111 -7.79 10.52 5.82
CA ILE A 111 -8.02 11.04 7.17
C ILE A 111 -8.56 12.45 7.01
N LEU A 112 -9.73 12.70 7.60
CA LEU A 112 -10.37 14.00 7.68
C LEU A 112 -10.36 14.48 9.14
N VAL A 113 -10.03 15.74 9.35
CA VAL A 113 -10.18 16.45 10.62
C VAL A 113 -11.05 17.66 10.35
N ASP A 114 -12.19 17.76 11.02
CA ASP A 114 -13.19 18.80 10.81
C ASP A 114 -13.62 18.90 9.32
N GLY A 115 -13.80 17.74 8.69
CA GLY A 115 -14.14 17.63 7.27
C GLY A 115 -13.01 17.96 6.28
N ARG A 116 -11.82 18.39 6.75
CA ARG A 116 -10.68 18.74 5.91
C ARG A 116 -9.69 17.58 5.79
N PRO A 117 -9.19 17.25 4.59
CA PRO A 117 -8.25 16.15 4.43
C PRO A 117 -6.88 16.48 5.04
N LEU A 118 -6.47 15.68 6.01
CA LEU A 118 -5.12 15.66 6.56
C LEU A 118 -4.22 14.65 5.82
N VAL A 119 -4.82 13.54 5.40
CA VAL A 119 -4.23 12.52 4.53
C VAL A 119 -5.28 12.17 3.48
N GLN A 120 -4.89 12.07 2.21
CA GLN A 120 -5.81 11.78 1.12
C GLN A 120 -5.25 10.67 0.23
N ASN A 121 -6.06 9.64 0.01
CA ASN A 121 -5.78 8.51 -0.90
C ASN A 121 -4.38 7.89 -0.71
N ALA A 122 -3.87 7.89 0.53
CA ALA A 122 -2.58 7.29 0.82
C ALA A 122 -2.68 5.77 0.71
N THR A 123 -1.63 5.10 0.21
CA THR A 123 -1.57 3.63 0.10
C THR A 123 -1.05 2.94 1.36
N CYS A 124 -0.69 3.73 2.36
CA CYS A 124 -0.16 3.30 3.64
C CYS A 124 -0.57 4.31 4.73
N LEU A 125 -0.42 3.91 6.00
CA LEU A 125 -0.49 4.79 7.17
C LEU A 125 0.60 4.36 8.18
N GLY A 126 0.98 5.26 9.08
CA GLY A 126 1.84 4.98 10.22
C GLY A 126 3.29 4.68 9.84
N ALA A 127 3.96 3.86 10.66
CA ALA A 127 5.38 3.55 10.52
C ALA A 127 5.75 2.92 9.17
N ASP A 128 4.83 2.16 8.58
CA ASP A 128 5.07 1.47 7.32
C ASP A 128 5.11 2.43 6.13
N CYS A 129 4.44 3.59 6.20
CA CYS A 129 4.65 4.64 5.19
C CYS A 129 6.05 5.23 5.26
N ARG A 130 6.57 5.42 6.47
CA ARG A 130 7.83 6.15 6.69
C ARG A 130 9.05 5.37 6.21
N LYS A 131 8.96 4.04 6.13
CA LYS A 131 10.04 3.19 5.58
C LYS A 131 10.18 3.27 4.06
N LYS A 132 9.21 3.88 3.36
CA LYS A 132 9.20 4.04 1.89
C LYS A 132 9.63 5.43 1.41
N SER A 133 10.00 6.36 2.31
CA SER A 133 10.48 7.70 1.95
C SER A 133 12.00 7.81 1.92
#